data_AF-A0A842QBX6-F1
#
_entry.id   AF-A0A842QBX6-F1
#
_cell.length_a   1.000
_cell.length_b   1.000
_cell.length_c   1.000
_cell.angle_alpha   90.00
_cell.angle_beta   90.00
_cell.angle_gamma   90.00
#
_symmetry.space_group_name_H-M   'P 1'
#
loop_
_entity.id
_entity.type
_entity.pdbx_description
1 polymer ?
#
loop_
_entity_poly.entity_id
_entity_poly.type
_entity_poly.pdbx_seq_one_letter_code
_entity_poly.pdbx_strand_id
1 'polypeptide(L)'
;MRYSYSRLQCFENCPLAFKFQYIDKLDVEAFEGIEAFMGKRVHEALEKFYIDRNLGKIAGIDEVLGHYNDIWQRYITPDVVVNKEGLTQEHYRVVGEKCLVDYYNRYKPFEKGKTLKTEMMVNVDLFGDNQYNFIGYIDRLDTVGDGVYEIHDYKTSQ
;
A
#
# COMPACT_ATOMS: atom_id res chain seq x y z
N MET A 1 -23.12 -5.22 -7.70
CA MET A 1 -22.51 -4.16 -6.88
C MET A 1 -21.09 -4.58 -6.49
N ARG A 2 -20.15 -3.63 -6.44
CA ARG A 2 -18.76 -3.88 -6.04
C ARG A 2 -18.54 -3.37 -4.61
N TYR A 3 -17.98 -4.23 -3.78
CA TYR A 3 -17.61 -3.96 -2.38
C TYR A 3 -16.10 -4.02 -2.24
N SER A 4 -15.59 -3.34 -1.23
CA SER A 4 -14.19 -3.42 -0.80
C SER A 4 -14.16 -3.14 0.69
N TYR A 5 -13.06 -3.48 1.34
CA TYR A 5 -12.86 -3.17 2.76
C TYR A 5 -13.08 -1.68 3.04
N SER A 6 -12.47 -0.79 2.24
CA SER A 6 -12.63 0.67 2.38
C SER A 6 -14.07 1.15 2.21
N ARG A 7 -14.84 0.56 1.29
CA ARG A 7 -16.25 0.91 1.08
C ARG A 7 -17.11 0.48 2.27
N LEU A 8 -16.88 -0.73 2.80
CA LEU A 8 -17.60 -1.21 3.98
C LEU A 8 -17.26 -0.37 5.21
N GLN A 9 -15.97 -0.12 5.45
CA GLN A 9 -15.52 0.70 6.57
C GLN A 9 -16.11 2.12 6.50
N CYS A 10 -16.19 2.74 5.32
CA CYS A 10 -16.86 4.03 5.14
C CYS A 10 -18.35 3.97 5.55
N PHE A 11 -19.07 2.93 5.14
CA PHE A 11 -20.48 2.74 5.51
C PHE A 11 -20.66 2.52 7.01
N GLU A 12 -19.85 1.66 7.61
CA GLU A 12 -19.87 1.37 9.05
C GLU A 12 -19.56 2.61 9.88
N ASN A 13 -18.61 3.44 9.44
CA ASN A 13 -18.26 4.69 10.11
C ASN A 13 -19.36 5.76 9.95
N CYS A 14 -19.87 5.96 8.73
CA CYS A 14 -20.92 6.95 8.45
C CYS A 14 -21.68 6.61 7.15
N PRO A 15 -22.92 6.09 7.25
CA PRO A 15 -23.73 5.77 6.08
C PRO A 15 -24.00 6.98 5.17
N LEU A 16 -24.07 8.19 5.73
CA LEU A 16 -24.26 9.41 4.95
C LEU A 16 -23.03 9.76 4.12
N ALA A 17 -21.82 9.60 4.68
CA ALA A 17 -20.58 9.79 3.94
C ALA A 17 -20.46 8.76 2.80
N PHE A 18 -20.81 7.50 3.07
CA PHE A 18 -20.87 6.47 2.04
C PHE A 18 -21.82 6.84 0.90
N LYS A 19 -23.01 7.34 1.23
CA LYS A 19 -23.98 7.79 0.22
C LYS A 19 -23.39 8.89 -0.64
N PHE A 20 -22.85 9.95 -0.03
CA PHE A 20 -22.27 11.07 -0.77
C PHE A 20 -21.11 10.65 -1.68
N GLN A 21 -20.20 9.81 -1.18
CA GLN A 21 -19.03 9.39 -1.92
C GLN A 21 -19.32 8.35 -3.02
N TYR A 22 -20.19 7.38 -2.75
CA TYR A 22 -20.30 6.19 -3.60
C TYR A 22 -21.66 6.01 -4.30
N ILE A 23 -22.71 6.67 -3.84
CA ILE A 23 -24.04 6.64 -4.47
C ILE A 23 -24.27 7.94 -5.24
N ASP A 24 -24.24 9.07 -4.55
CA ASP A 24 -24.50 10.39 -5.12
C ASP A 24 -23.30 10.90 -5.91
N LYS A 25 -22.08 10.40 -5.61
CA LYS A 25 -20.81 10.76 -6.26
C LYS A 25 -20.61 12.27 -6.36
N LEU A 26 -20.78 12.95 -5.21
CA LEU A 26 -20.57 14.39 -5.15
C LEU A 26 -19.11 14.70 -5.50
N ASP A 27 -18.91 15.70 -6.36
CA ASP A 27 -17.57 16.20 -6.67
C ASP A 27 -17.01 16.92 -5.43
N VAL A 28 -15.90 16.41 -4.94
CA VAL A 28 -15.09 17.01 -3.87
C VAL A 28 -13.69 17.21 -4.43
N GLU A 29 -13.07 18.34 -4.11
CA GLU A 29 -11.66 18.54 -4.43
C GLU A 29 -10.85 17.40 -3.80
N ALA A 30 -10.25 16.58 -4.67
CA ALA A 30 -9.44 15.46 -4.25
C ALA A 30 -8.09 16.00 -3.77
N PHE A 31 -7.82 15.82 -2.48
CA PHE A 31 -6.49 16.02 -1.93
C PHE A 31 -5.93 14.68 -1.47
N GLU A 32 -4.62 14.51 -1.60
CA GLU A 32 -3.90 13.36 -1.04
C GLU A 32 -3.26 13.79 0.27
N GLY A 33 -3.60 13.12 1.37
CA GLY A 33 -2.91 13.35 2.64
C GLY A 33 -1.48 12.81 2.58
N ILE A 34 -0.53 13.53 3.19
CA ILE A 34 0.89 13.16 3.17
C ILE A 34 1.16 11.75 3.72
N GLU A 35 0.38 11.26 4.69
CA GLU A 35 0.48 9.88 5.19
C GLU A 35 0.16 8.84 4.11
N ALA A 36 -0.91 9.06 3.35
CA ALA A 36 -1.32 8.15 2.29
C ALA A 36 -0.31 8.19 1.14
N PHE A 37 0.15 9.38 0.77
CA PHE A 37 1.21 9.58 -0.23
C PHE A 37 2.48 8.82 0.16
N MET A 38 2.98 9.06 1.38
CA MET A 38 4.19 8.43 1.90
C MET A 38 4.05 6.90 1.99
N GLY A 39 2.92 6.41 2.51
CA GLY A 39 2.63 4.97 2.56
C GLY A 39 2.68 4.33 1.18
N LYS A 40 2.06 4.95 0.18
CA LYS A 40 2.09 4.46 -1.20
C LYS A 40 3.52 4.40 -1.77
N ARG A 41 4.36 5.40 -1.51
CA ARG A 41 5.78 5.37 -1.94
C ARG A 41 6.56 4.23 -1.26
N VAL A 42 6.30 3.95 0.01
CA VAL A 42 6.92 2.80 0.71
C VAL A 42 6.48 1.47 0.08
N HIS A 43 5.19 1.30 -0.24
CA HIS A 43 4.69 0.09 -0.89
C HIS A 43 5.32 -0.11 -2.27
N GLU A 44 5.37 0.93 -3.11
CA GLU A 44 6.01 0.89 -4.43
C GLU A 44 7.49 0.48 -4.34
N ALA A 45 8.21 0.97 -3.33
CA ALA A 45 9.61 0.59 -3.10
C ALA A 45 9.76 -0.89 -2.69
N LEU A 46 8.88 -1.39 -1.82
CA LEU A 46 8.87 -2.80 -1.43
C LEU A 46 8.43 -3.72 -2.57
N GLU A 47 7.46 -3.30 -3.37
CA GLU A 47 7.04 -4.01 -4.57
C GLU A 47 8.24 -4.22 -5.51
N LYS A 48 8.94 -3.13 -5.87
CA LYS A 48 10.14 -3.22 -6.70
C LYS A 48 11.19 -4.15 -6.09
N PHE A 49 11.45 -4.03 -4.79
CA PHE A 49 12.41 -4.89 -4.10
C PHE A 49 12.08 -6.37 -4.25
N TYR A 50 10.82 -6.77 -4.06
CA TYR A 50 10.40 -8.16 -4.16
C TYR A 50 10.32 -8.68 -5.60
N ILE A 51 10.00 -7.81 -6.57
CA ILE A 51 10.12 -8.13 -8.00
C ILE A 51 11.58 -8.44 -8.35
N ASP A 52 12.52 -7.56 -7.97
CA ASP A 52 13.95 -7.76 -8.24
C ASP A 52 14.49 -9.03 -7.55
N ARG A 53 14.09 -9.26 -6.29
CA ARG A 53 14.45 -10.48 -5.55
C ARG A 53 14.00 -11.74 -6.28
N ASN A 54 12.78 -11.75 -6.81
CA ASN A 54 12.25 -12.88 -7.58
C ASN A 54 13.02 -13.12 -8.89
N LEU A 55 13.67 -12.08 -9.44
CA LEU A 55 14.58 -12.17 -10.58
C LEU A 55 16.02 -12.52 -10.18
N GLY A 56 16.27 -12.83 -8.90
CA GLY A 56 17.57 -13.24 -8.38
C GLY A 56 18.47 -12.10 -7.91
N LYS A 57 17.95 -10.86 -7.84
CA LYS A 57 18.69 -9.69 -7.37
C LYS A 57 18.18 -9.22 -6.01
N ILE A 58 19.00 -9.34 -4.97
CA ILE A 58 18.71 -8.73 -3.67
C ILE A 58 19.32 -7.32 -3.68
N ALA A 59 18.48 -6.30 -3.87
CA ALA A 59 18.92 -4.91 -3.82
C ALA A 59 19.41 -4.55 -2.42
N GLY A 60 20.50 -3.78 -2.33
CA GLY A 60 20.98 -3.23 -1.06
C GLY A 60 20.04 -2.15 -0.52
N ILE A 61 20.14 -1.83 0.78
CA ILE A 61 19.29 -0.80 1.39
C ILE A 61 19.42 0.56 0.69
N ASP A 62 20.62 0.96 0.27
CA ASP A 62 20.84 2.22 -0.44
C ASP A 62 20.12 2.26 -1.80
N GLU A 63 20.02 1.12 -2.49
CA GLU A 63 19.27 1.02 -3.75
C GLU A 63 17.76 1.14 -3.52
N VAL A 64 17.25 0.52 -2.45
CA VAL A 64 15.83 0.62 -2.07
C VAL A 64 15.47 2.07 -1.70
N LEU A 65 16.31 2.73 -0.90
CA LEU A 65 16.13 4.13 -0.52
C LEU A 65 16.28 5.08 -1.71
N GLY A 66 17.23 4.82 -2.60
CA GLY A 66 17.38 5.56 -3.86
C GLY A 66 16.10 5.52 -4.68
N HIS A 67 15.56 4.32 -4.91
CA HIS A 67 14.30 4.18 -5.63
C HIS A 67 13.14 4.89 -4.95
N TYR A 68 12.98 4.75 -3.62
CA TYR A 68 11.96 5.45 -2.84
C TYR A 68 12.05 6.97 -3.00
N ASN A 69 13.26 7.54 -2.96
CA ASN A 69 13.47 8.98 -3.11
C ASN A 69 13.20 9.47 -4.53
N ASP A 70 13.56 8.67 -5.54
CA ASP A 70 13.25 8.97 -6.94
C ASP A 70 11.73 9.05 -7.17
N ILE A 71 10.97 8.06 -6.67
CA ILE A 71 9.50 8.07 -6.79
C ILE A 71 8.86 9.16 -5.92
N TRP A 72 9.43 9.46 -4.74
CA TRP A 72 8.99 10.58 -3.91
C TRP A 72 9.09 11.89 -4.69
N GLN A 73 10.28 12.22 -5.21
CA GLN A 73 10.53 13.46 -5.93
C GLN A 73 9.69 13.56 -7.22
N ARG A 74 9.47 12.43 -7.90
CA ARG A 74 8.67 12.37 -9.11
C ARG A 74 7.20 12.70 -8.89
N TYR A 75 6.62 12.29 -7.75
CA TYR A 75 5.18 12.36 -7.52
C TYR A 75 4.76 13.42 -6.50
N ILE A 76 5.68 13.96 -5.70
CA ILE A 76 5.33 14.98 -4.71
C ILE A 76 4.89 16.26 -5.40
N THR A 77 3.75 16.80 -4.98
CA THR A 77 3.20 18.07 -5.47
C THR A 77 2.78 18.96 -4.30
N PRO A 78 2.56 20.27 -4.54
CA PRO A 78 2.00 21.16 -3.51
C PRO A 78 0.60 20.75 -3.02
N ASP A 79 -0.15 19.97 -3.80
CA ASP A 79 -1.49 19.50 -3.46
C ASP A 79 -1.50 18.32 -2.45
N VAL A 80 -0.31 17.78 -2.13
CA VAL A 80 -0.17 16.78 -1.07
C VAL A 80 -0.17 17.50 0.29
N VAL A 81 -1.26 17.32 1.03
CA VAL A 81 -1.58 18.11 2.22
C VAL A 81 -0.95 17.52 3.47
N VAL A 82 -0.29 18.37 4.26
CA VAL A 82 0.19 18.05 5.61
C VAL A 82 -0.76 18.66 6.64
N ASN A 83 -1.53 17.82 7.33
CA ASN A 83 -2.53 18.28 8.30
C ASN A 83 -1.98 18.52 9.72
N LYS A 84 -0.78 18.02 10.03
CA LYS A 84 -0.18 18.14 11.37
C LYS A 84 0.71 19.38 11.45
N GLU A 85 0.38 20.28 12.37
CA GLU A 85 1.16 21.49 12.62
C GLU A 85 2.62 21.18 12.93
N GLY A 86 3.54 21.97 12.37
CA GLY A 86 4.97 21.82 12.57
C GLY A 86 5.65 20.70 11.80
N LEU A 87 4.89 19.83 11.10
CA LEU A 87 5.46 18.81 10.22
C LEU A 87 5.49 19.31 8.77
N THR A 88 6.44 18.78 8.00
CA THR A 88 6.61 19.10 6.58
C THR A 88 6.62 17.84 5.74
N GLN A 89 6.44 17.97 4.42
CA GLN A 89 6.58 16.85 3.49
C GLN A 89 7.93 16.12 3.69
N GLU A 90 9.01 16.86 3.92
CA GLU A 90 10.35 16.31 4.18
C GLU A 90 10.40 15.45 5.45
N HIS A 91 9.71 15.85 6.53
CA HIS A 91 9.61 15.01 7.73
C HIS A 91 8.99 13.64 7.40
N TYR A 92 7.91 13.63 6.62
CA TYR A 92 7.26 12.38 6.20
C TYR A 92 8.12 11.57 5.23
N ARG A 93 8.91 12.22 4.36
CA ARG A 93 9.88 11.54 3.50
C ARG A 93 10.84 10.70 4.33
N VAL A 94 11.45 11.31 5.35
CA VAL A 94 12.39 10.66 6.29
C VAL A 94 11.71 9.55 7.10
N VAL A 95 10.45 9.73 7.49
CA VAL A 95 9.67 8.65 8.14
C VAL A 95 9.54 7.43 7.23
N GLY A 96 9.24 7.62 5.94
CA GLY A 96 9.16 6.51 4.99
C GLY A 96 10.52 5.83 4.74
N GLU A 97 11.63 6.57 4.69
CA GLU A 97 12.97 5.98 4.66
C GLU A 97 13.22 5.09 5.88
N LYS A 98 12.83 5.57 7.07
CA LYS A 98 12.95 4.80 8.30
C LYS A 98 12.11 3.52 8.25
N CYS A 99 10.88 3.57 7.75
CA CYS A 99 10.04 2.37 7.54
C CYS A 99 10.76 1.32 6.69
N LEU A 100 11.40 1.74 5.59
CA LEU A 100 12.14 0.85 4.70
C LEU A 100 13.39 0.27 5.38
N VAL A 101 14.15 1.08 6.11
CA VAL A 101 15.33 0.64 6.87
C VAL A 101 14.95 -0.39 7.94
N ASP A 102 13.92 -0.09 8.73
CA ASP A 102 13.45 -0.96 9.81
C ASP A 102 12.94 -2.29 9.24
N TYR A 103 12.17 -2.24 8.13
CA TYR A 103 11.74 -3.42 7.39
C TYR A 103 12.93 -4.24 6.89
N TYR A 104 13.86 -3.61 6.19
CA TYR A 104 15.02 -4.27 5.59
C TYR A 104 15.86 -5.01 6.64
N ASN A 105 16.16 -4.34 7.76
CA ASN A 105 16.93 -4.92 8.85
C ASN A 105 16.21 -6.08 9.54
N ARG A 106 14.89 -6.00 9.68
CA ARG A 106 14.09 -7.05 10.32
C ARG A 106 14.04 -8.34 9.50
N TYR A 107 13.99 -8.23 8.18
CA TYR A 107 13.72 -9.38 7.30
C TYR A 107 14.93 -9.92 6.56
N LYS A 108 16.07 -9.21 6.54
CA LYS A 108 17.34 -9.75 6.02
C LYS A 108 17.68 -11.08 6.72
N PRO A 109 18.16 -12.13 6.00
CA PRO A 109 18.57 -12.18 4.59
C PRO A 109 17.46 -12.43 3.56
N PHE A 110 16.19 -12.26 3.92
CA PHE A 110 15.04 -12.44 3.02
C PHE A 110 14.89 -13.88 2.50
N GLU A 111 15.20 -14.87 3.33
CA GLU A 111 15.15 -16.29 2.98
C GLU A 111 13.76 -16.93 3.20
N LYS A 112 12.87 -16.27 3.94
CA LYS A 112 11.53 -16.79 4.22
C LYS A 112 10.62 -16.59 3.02
N GLY A 113 10.01 -17.70 2.58
CA GLY A 113 8.98 -17.72 1.54
C GLY A 113 9.47 -17.35 0.13
N LYS A 114 8.68 -17.76 -0.85
CA LYS A 114 8.81 -17.31 -2.23
C LYS A 114 7.64 -16.39 -2.55
N THR A 115 7.95 -15.18 -3.01
CA THR A 115 6.93 -14.23 -3.43
C THR A 115 6.31 -14.69 -4.73
N LEU A 116 5.00 -14.90 -4.72
CA LEU A 116 4.22 -15.27 -5.89
C LEU A 116 3.76 -14.03 -6.65
N LYS A 117 3.30 -13.01 -5.92
CA LYS A 117 2.80 -11.77 -6.51
C LYS A 117 2.84 -10.61 -5.52
N THR A 118 3.06 -9.41 -6.04
CA THR A 118 2.92 -8.12 -5.34
C THR A 118 1.70 -7.38 -5.90
N GLU A 119 1.09 -6.51 -5.10
CA GLU A 119 -0.07 -5.67 -5.48
C GLU A 119 -1.19 -6.48 -6.18
N MET A 120 -1.48 -7.66 -5.64
CA MET A 120 -2.40 -8.61 -6.25
C MET A 120 -3.84 -8.20 -5.99
N MET A 121 -4.53 -7.74 -7.05
CA MET A 121 -5.99 -7.61 -7.02
C MET A 121 -6.64 -8.98 -6.82
N VAL A 122 -7.55 -9.06 -5.85
CA VAL A 122 -8.47 -10.17 -5.65
C VAL A 122 -9.89 -9.71 -5.94
N ASN A 123 -10.67 -10.55 -6.62
CA ASN A 123 -12.09 -10.35 -6.83
C ASN A 123 -12.83 -11.63 -6.46
N VAL A 124 -13.70 -11.55 -5.46
CA VAL A 124 -14.45 -12.69 -4.93
C VAL A 124 -15.93 -12.44 -5.18
N ASP A 125 -16.57 -13.35 -5.92
CA ASP A 125 -18.02 -13.41 -6.00
C ASP A 125 -18.55 -14.06 -4.72
N LEU A 126 -19.17 -13.27 -3.85
CA LEU A 126 -19.54 -13.70 -2.49
C LEU A 126 -20.64 -14.76 -2.49
N PHE A 127 -21.53 -14.75 -3.49
CA PHE A 127 -22.69 -15.64 -3.54
C PHE A 127 -22.76 -16.50 -4.80
N GLY A 128 -21.81 -16.36 -5.73
CA GLY A 128 -21.75 -17.16 -6.96
C GLY A 128 -22.73 -16.74 -8.04
N ASP A 129 -23.42 -15.61 -7.84
CA ASP A 129 -24.41 -15.05 -8.77
C ASP A 129 -23.89 -13.82 -9.53
N ASN A 130 -22.61 -13.47 -9.33
CA ASN A 130 -21.92 -12.28 -9.83
C ASN A 130 -22.59 -10.94 -9.46
N GLN A 131 -23.61 -10.94 -8.61
CA GLN A 131 -24.28 -9.71 -8.20
C GLN A 131 -23.49 -8.99 -7.10
N TYR A 132 -22.73 -9.71 -6.28
CA TYR A 132 -22.01 -9.15 -5.13
C TYR A 132 -20.53 -9.53 -5.19
N ASN A 133 -19.74 -8.64 -5.82
CA ASN A 133 -18.30 -8.83 -5.97
C ASN A 133 -17.56 -8.07 -4.86
N PHE A 134 -16.63 -8.74 -4.18
CA PHE A 134 -15.72 -8.14 -3.22
C PHE A 134 -14.32 -8.01 -3.82
N ILE A 135 -13.83 -6.77 -3.91
CA ILE A 135 -12.53 -6.45 -4.46
C ILE A 135 -11.58 -6.05 -3.34
N GLY A 136 -10.39 -6.62 -3.37
CA GLY A 136 -9.29 -6.28 -2.48
C GLY A 136 -7.96 -6.25 -3.22
N TYR A 137 -6.93 -5.79 -2.53
CA TYR A 137 -5.55 -5.83 -2.98
C TYR A 137 -4.72 -6.47 -1.87
N ILE A 138 -3.84 -7.39 -2.24
CA ILE A 138 -2.86 -8.00 -1.37
C ILE A 138 -1.49 -7.41 -1.73
N ASP A 139 -0.84 -6.72 -0.79
CA ASP A 139 0.45 -6.07 -1.05
C ASP A 139 1.52 -7.09 -1.46
N ARG A 140 1.61 -8.22 -0.74
CA ARG A 140 2.47 -9.34 -1.13
C ARG A 140 1.87 -10.69 -0.72
N LEU A 141 1.81 -11.60 -1.69
CA LEU A 141 1.44 -13.01 -1.49
C LEU A 141 2.69 -13.88 -1.64
N ASP A 142 3.03 -14.60 -0.57
CA ASP A 142 4.13 -15.56 -0.53
C ASP A 142 3.59 -17.00 -0.44
N THR A 143 4.40 -17.97 -0.86
CA THR A 143 4.24 -19.38 -0.48
C THR A 143 5.42 -19.82 0.37
N VAL A 144 5.14 -20.59 1.41
CA VAL A 144 6.14 -21.09 2.37
C VAL A 144 6.33 -22.61 2.28
N GLY A 145 5.78 -23.25 1.23
CA GLY A 145 5.79 -24.70 1.06
C GLY A 145 4.48 -25.35 1.50
N ASP A 146 4.30 -26.63 1.14
CA ASP A 146 3.19 -27.49 1.60
C ASP A 146 1.77 -26.92 1.41
N GLY A 147 1.58 -26.14 0.35
CA GLY A 147 0.29 -25.50 0.05
C GLY A 147 -0.09 -24.34 0.97
N VAL A 148 0.85 -23.88 1.81
CA VAL A 148 0.66 -22.73 2.71
C VAL A 148 1.00 -21.43 1.97
N TYR A 149 0.08 -20.48 2.10
CA TYR A 149 0.19 -19.13 1.57
C TYR A 149 0.21 -18.12 2.70
N GLU A 150 1.10 -17.13 2.60
CA GLU A 150 1.20 -16.02 3.54
C GLU A 150 0.84 -14.72 2.84
N ILE A 151 -0.04 -13.95 3.46
CA ILE A 151 -0.44 -12.61 3.01
C ILE A 151 0.30 -11.60 3.88
N HIS A 152 1.03 -10.70 3.23
CA HIS A 152 1.64 -9.55 3.87
C HIS A 152 0.85 -8.29 3.51
N ASP A 153 0.52 -7.53 4.55
CA ASP A 153 -0.14 -6.23 4.48
C ASP A 153 0.79 -5.23 5.17
N TYR A 154 1.43 -4.34 4.41
CA TYR A 154 2.38 -3.39 4.95
C TYR A 154 1.63 -2.22 5.59
N LYS A 155 2.20 -1.72 6.69
CA LYS A 155 1.65 -0.57 7.41
C LYS A 155 2.78 0.40 7.73
N THR A 156 2.52 1.67 7.41
CA THR A 156 3.42 2.79 7.70
C THR A 156 2.92 3.65 8.87
N SER A 157 1.78 3.30 9.46
CA SER A 157 1.32 3.85 10.73
C SER A 157 2.21 3.36 11.87
N GLN A 158 2.67 4.28 12.73
CA GLN A 158 3.30 3.96 14.02
C GLN A 158 2.26 3.86 15.13
#